data_AF-A0A7I8F0W8-F1
#
_entry.id   AF-A0A7I8F0W8-F1
#
_cell.length_a   1.000
_cell.length_b   1.000
_cell.length_c   1.000
_cell.angle_alpha   90.00
_cell.angle_beta   90.00
_cell.angle_gamma   90.00
#
_symmetry.space_group_name_H-M   'P 1'
#
loop_
_entity.id
_entity.type
_entity.pdbx_description
1 polymer ?
#
loop_
_entity_poly.entity_id
_entity_poly.type
_entity_poly.pdbx_seq_one_letter_code
_entity_poly.pdbx_strand_id
1 'polypeptide(L)'
;MVYRVRNCQKEEAKQMREKRKKNHGPSGGGRRVDQVDNQALDRLLGRGYSHKQAIEMIGSAVVEEIWTIMHDHKPFDRARFATLLEQLG
;
A
#
# COMPACT_ATOMS: atom_id res chain seq x y z
N MET A 1 45.33 -30.70 18.88
CA MET A 1 43.90 -30.97 18.59
C MET A 1 43.06 -29.70 18.81
N VAL A 2 43.00 -28.76 17.84
CA VAL A 2 42.21 -27.50 17.99
C VAL A 2 41.26 -27.28 16.80
N TYR A 3 41.08 -28.29 15.94
CA TYR A 3 40.28 -28.17 14.71
C TYR A 3 38.85 -28.72 14.82
N ARG A 4 38.44 -29.30 15.97
CA ARG A 4 37.13 -29.96 16.09
C ARG A 4 36.04 -29.10 16.73
N VAL A 5 36.39 -28.11 17.57
CA VAL A 5 35.41 -27.31 18.32
C VAL A 5 34.80 -26.18 17.47
N ARG A 6 35.51 -25.68 16.45
CA ARG A 6 35.01 -24.58 15.60
C ARG A 6 33.91 -24.98 14.61
N ASN A 7 33.72 -26.27 14.33
CA ASN A 7 32.71 -26.72 13.36
C ASN A 7 31.31 -26.94 13.97
N CYS A 8 31.19 -27.18 15.29
CA CYS A 8 29.88 -27.41 15.90
C CYS A 8 29.05 -26.11 16.01
N GLN A 9 29.67 -24.98 16.34
CA GLN A 9 28.95 -23.69 16.45
C GLN A 9 28.52 -23.11 15.09
N LYS A 10 29.22 -23.44 13.99
CA LYS A 10 28.90 -22.91 12.65
C LYS A 10 27.65 -23.55 12.05
N GLU A 11 27.39 -24.82 12.33
CA GLU A 11 26.23 -25.54 11.79
C GLU A 11 24.93 -25.19 12.54
N GLU A 12 25.00 -24.91 13.85
CA GLU A 12 23.86 -24.42 14.62
C GLU A 12 23.41 -23.02 14.18
N ALA A 13 24.35 -22.13 13.86
CA ALA A 13 24.06 -20.79 13.35
C ALA A 13 23.36 -20.81 11.98
N LYS A 14 23.70 -21.78 11.11
CA LYS A 14 23.00 -21.97 9.82
C LYS A 14 21.56 -22.45 10.03
N GLN A 15 21.36 -23.43 10.91
CA GLN A 15 20.02 -23.94 11.22
C GLN A 15 19.11 -22.88 11.87
N MET A 16 19.64 -21.97 12.69
CA MET A 16 18.86 -20.85 13.23
C MET A 16 18.49 -19.80 12.17
N ARG A 17 19.35 -19.55 11.18
CA ARG A 17 19.06 -18.60 10.09
C ARG A 17 18.00 -19.14 9.12
N GLU A 18 17.99 -20.45 8.91
CA GLU A 18 17.03 -21.10 8.01
C GLU A 18 15.63 -21.18 8.62
N LYS A 19 15.51 -21.41 9.94
CA LYS A 19 14.23 -21.39 10.65
C LYS A 19 13.56 -20.01 10.71
N ARG A 20 14.31 -18.91 10.57
CA ARG A 20 13.75 -17.54 10.52
C ARG A 20 13.13 -17.17 9.18
N LYS A 21 13.47 -17.85 8.08
CA LYS A 21 12.89 -17.58 6.75
C LYS A 21 11.50 -18.17 6.56
N LYS A 22 11.10 -19.16 7.35
CA LYS A 22 9.82 -19.88 7.16
C LYS A 22 8.61 -19.22 7.83
N ASN A 23 8.82 -18.20 8.67
CA ASN A 23 7.76 -17.54 9.44
C ASN A 23 7.45 -16.10 8.98
N HIS A 24 8.07 -15.62 7.91
CA HIS A 24 7.52 -14.48 7.17
C HIS A 24 6.43 -15.00 6.23
N GLY A 25 5.29 -15.38 6.82
CA GLY A 25 4.04 -15.28 6.08
C GLY A 25 3.86 -13.82 5.66
N PRO A 26 3.20 -13.55 4.52
CA PRO A 26 2.89 -12.18 4.17
C PRO A 26 2.06 -11.60 5.31
N SER A 27 2.60 -10.61 6.01
CA SER A 27 1.83 -9.69 6.84
C SER A 27 0.94 -8.87 5.91
N GLY A 28 -0.03 -9.55 5.28
CA GLY A 28 -1.15 -8.96 4.59
C GLY A 28 -2.10 -8.42 5.64
N GLY A 29 -1.66 -7.39 6.37
CA GLY A 29 -2.55 -6.44 7.01
C GLY A 29 -3.24 -5.65 5.91
N GLY A 30 -4.08 -6.33 5.13
CA GLY A 30 -4.99 -5.74 4.16
C GLY A 30 -6.06 -4.97 4.92
N ARG A 31 -5.68 -3.82 5.48
CA ARG A 31 -6.64 -2.74 5.67
C ARG A 31 -7.22 -2.50 4.28
N ARG A 32 -8.54 -2.53 4.18
CA ARG A 32 -9.37 -2.36 2.98
C ARG A 32 -9.17 -0.98 2.33
N VAL A 33 -7.95 -0.62 1.97
CA VAL A 33 -7.61 0.61 1.25
C VAL A 33 -7.72 0.37 -0.26
N ASP A 34 -7.64 -0.88 -0.71
CA ASP A 34 -7.51 -1.21 -2.13
C ASP A 34 -8.79 -0.99 -2.96
N GLN A 35 -9.97 -0.92 -2.36
CA GLN A 35 -11.21 -1.12 -3.13
C GLN A 35 -11.79 0.15 -3.77
N VAL A 36 -11.50 1.34 -3.23
CA VAL A 36 -12.00 2.61 -3.77
C VAL A 36 -11.04 3.18 -4.83
N ASP A 37 -9.74 3.04 -4.58
CA ASP A 37 -8.69 3.61 -5.45
C ASP A 37 -8.56 2.85 -6.77
N ASN A 38 -8.70 1.52 -6.76
CA ASN A 38 -8.57 0.73 -7.98
C ASN A 38 -9.68 1.04 -9.00
N GLN A 39 -10.91 1.30 -8.55
CA GLN A 39 -12.00 1.65 -9.47
C GLN A 39 -11.82 3.05 -10.08
N ALA A 40 -11.30 4.01 -9.32
CA ALA A 40 -10.98 5.34 -9.83
C ALA A 40 -9.80 5.29 -10.81
N LEU A 41 -8.77 4.52 -10.45
CA LEU A 41 -7.59 4.31 -11.29
C LEU A 41 -7.96 3.64 -12.61
N ASP A 42 -8.73 2.56 -12.58
CA ASP A 42 -9.18 1.86 -13.80
C ASP A 42 -9.99 2.76 -14.72
N ARG A 43 -10.82 3.66 -14.16
CA ARG A 43 -11.58 4.65 -14.95
C ARG A 43 -10.66 5.67 -15.62
N LEU A 44 -9.65 6.18 -14.92
CA LEU A 44 -8.70 7.14 -15.46
C LEU A 44 -7.79 6.48 -16.51
N LEU A 45 -7.36 5.25 -16.28
CA LEU A 45 -6.63 4.47 -17.29
C LEU A 45 -7.50 4.23 -18.53
N GLY A 46 -8.79 3.91 -18.35
CA GLY A 46 -9.75 3.76 -19.45
C GLY A 46 -10.01 5.05 -20.24
N ARG A 47 -9.79 6.23 -19.64
CA ARG A 47 -9.84 7.54 -20.31
C ARG A 47 -8.54 7.92 -21.03
N GLY A 48 -7.50 7.10 -20.92
CA GLY A 48 -6.22 7.31 -21.60
C GLY A 48 -5.18 8.10 -20.79
N TYR A 49 -5.43 8.37 -19.51
CA TYR A 49 -4.40 8.96 -18.64
C TYR A 49 -3.29 7.94 -18.38
N SER A 50 -2.05 8.42 -18.29
CA SER A 50 -0.96 7.58 -17.80
C SER A 50 -1.19 7.23 -16.33
N HIS A 51 -0.66 6.08 -15.90
CA HIS A 51 -0.75 5.64 -14.51
C HIS A 51 -0.26 6.73 -13.53
N LYS A 52 0.82 7.44 -13.85
CA LYS A 52 1.35 8.55 -13.04
C LYS A 52 0.35 9.69 -12.90
N GLN A 53 -0.25 10.13 -14.01
CA GLN A 53 -1.26 11.19 -14.00
C GLN A 53 -2.51 10.77 -13.21
N ALA A 54 -2.96 9.54 -13.39
CA ALA A 54 -4.12 9.01 -12.69
C ALA A 54 -3.90 8.99 -11.16
N ILE A 55 -2.73 8.54 -10.69
CA ILE A 55 -2.37 8.58 -9.27
C ILE A 55 -2.29 10.02 -8.75
N GLU A 56 -1.71 10.94 -9.50
CA GLU A 56 -1.61 12.35 -9.10
C GLU A 56 -3.01 12.98 -8.94
N MET A 57 -3.92 12.71 -9.87
CA MET A 57 -5.31 13.18 -9.78
C MET A 57 -6.06 12.58 -8.58
N ILE A 58 -5.90 11.28 -8.34
CA ILE A 58 -6.50 10.61 -7.17
C ILE A 58 -5.94 11.21 -5.88
N GLY A 59 -4.63 11.40 -5.81
CA GLY A 59 -3.96 12.02 -4.67
C GLY A 59 -4.50 13.41 -4.36
N SER A 60 -4.65 14.27 -5.38
CA SER A 60 -5.23 15.61 -5.21
C SER A 60 -6.66 15.57 -4.68
N ALA A 61 -7.52 14.72 -5.23
CA ALA A 61 -8.91 14.58 -4.77
C ALA A 61 -9.00 14.07 -3.32
N VAL A 62 -8.11 13.15 -2.92
CA VAL A 62 -8.05 12.63 -1.54
C VAL A 62 -7.64 13.75 -0.56
N VAL A 63 -6.68 14.59 -0.93
CA VAL A 63 -6.24 15.70 -0.07
C VAL A 63 -7.37 16.69 0.20
N GLU A 64 -8.18 17.02 -0.81
CA GLU A 64 -9.35 17.88 -0.63
C GLU A 64 -10.40 17.26 0.29
N GLU A 65 -10.66 15.95 0.16
CA GLU A 65 -11.58 15.25 1.06
C GLU A 65 -11.07 15.24 2.51
N ILE A 66 -9.78 14.97 2.71
CA ILE A 66 -9.17 15.02 4.05
C ILE A 66 -9.30 16.41 4.65
N TRP A 67 -8.99 17.47 3.87
CA TRP A 67 -9.15 18.84 4.33
C TRP A 67 -10.60 19.12 4.73
N THR A 68 -11.57 18.70 3.92
CA THR A 68 -12.98 18.97 4.19
C THR A 68 -13.49 18.19 5.42
N ILE A 69 -13.00 16.97 5.64
CA ILE A 69 -13.33 16.19 6.84
C ILE A 69 -12.73 16.86 8.08
N MET A 70 -11.48 17.30 8.00
CA MET A 70 -10.77 17.89 9.13
C MET A 70 -11.24 19.30 9.47
N HIS A 71 -11.54 20.11 8.45
CA HIS A 71 -11.86 21.52 8.59
C HIS A 71 -13.36 21.78 8.75
N ASP A 72 -14.19 21.18 7.89
CA ASP A 72 -15.64 21.39 7.91
C ASP A 72 -16.37 20.39 8.81
N HIS A 73 -15.66 19.43 9.42
CA HIS A 73 -16.22 18.31 10.20
C HIS A 73 -17.30 17.52 9.45
N LYS A 74 -17.26 17.52 8.11
CA LYS A 74 -18.17 16.76 7.27
C LYS A 74 -17.68 15.31 7.16
N PRO A 75 -18.58 14.32 7.17
CA PRO A 75 -18.18 12.95 6.88
C PRO A 75 -17.66 12.82 5.45
N PHE A 76 -16.81 11.83 5.21
CA PHE A 76 -16.35 11.48 3.87
C PHE A 76 -17.54 11.20 2.95
N ASP A 77 -17.57 11.86 1.79
CA ASP A 77 -18.62 11.70 0.79
C ASP A 77 -18.04 11.10 -0.50
N ARG A 78 -18.43 9.86 -0.77
CA ARG A 78 -17.98 9.13 -1.96
C ARG A 78 -18.51 9.74 -3.27
N ALA A 79 -19.70 10.34 -3.25
CA ALA A 79 -20.25 11.00 -4.42
C ALA A 79 -19.46 12.26 -4.74
N ARG A 80 -19.16 13.08 -3.72
CA ARG A 80 -18.32 14.27 -3.87
C ARG A 80 -16.92 13.93 -4.37
N PHE A 81 -16.29 12.89 -3.81
CA PHE A 81 -14.99 12.40 -4.28
C PHE A 81 -15.01 11.99 -5.76
N ALA A 82 -16.07 11.29 -6.20
CA ALA A 82 -16.22 10.92 -7.62
C ALA A 82 -16.37 12.16 -8.52
N THR A 83 -17.14 13.17 -8.08
CA THR A 83 -17.28 14.44 -8.80
C THR A 83 -15.96 15.19 -8.92
N LEU A 84 -15.16 15.23 -7.84
CA LEU A 84 -13.83 15.85 -7.88
C LEU A 84 -12.91 15.18 -8.90
N LEU A 85 -12.93 13.85 -8.97
CA LEU A 85 -12.17 13.10 -9.98
C LEU A 85 -12.65 13.36 -11.41
N GLU A 86 -13.94 13.61 -11.62
CA GLU A 86 -14.47 14.01 -12.92
C GLU A 86 -14.08 15.43 -13.31
N GLN A 87 -13.95 16.34 -12.36
CA GLN A 87 -13.53 17.73 -12.60
C GLN A 87 -12.03 17.87 -12.88
N LEU A 88 -11.21 16.98 -12.32
CA LEU A 88 -9.76 16.97 -12.51
C LEU A 88 -9.32 16.32 -13.83
N GLY A 89 -10.22 15.60 -14.52
CA GLY A 89 -9.96 14.83 -15.74
C GLY A 89 -10.40 15.53 -17.01
#